data_AF-A0A5E4GK94-F1
#
_entry.id   AF-A0A5E4GK94-F1
#
_cell.length_a   1.000
_cell.length_b   1.000
_cell.length_c   1.000
_cell.angle_alpha   90.00
_cell.angle_beta   90.00
_cell.angle_gamma   90.00
#
_symmetry.space_group_name_H-M   'P 1'
#
loop_
_entity.id
_entity.type
_entity.pdbx_description
1 polymer ?
#
loop_
_entity_poly.entity_id
_entity_poly.type
_entity_poly.pdbx_seq_one_letter_code
_entity_poly.pdbx_strand_id
1 'polypeptide(L)'
;DETYHVVISSKIELLHEGMLLKVLKDHRTAIGWTLSDIKGISSLVCTHQIFLEEDAKPVRQAQRRLNPTMKEVVQKEVLKLWDAGIIYPISHRKW
;
A
#
# COMPACT_ATOMS: atom_id res chain seq x y z
N ASP A 1 3.09 -3.21 -22.79
CA ASP A 1 4.46 -3.15 -22.27
C ASP A 1 4.53 -2.25 -21.06
N GLU A 2 4.53 -2.84 -19.86
CA GLU A 2 4.77 -2.09 -18.62
C GLU A 2 6.27 -2.01 -18.36
N THR A 3 6.80 -0.79 -18.28
CA THR A 3 8.20 -0.51 -17.97
C THR A 3 8.31 -0.03 -16.53
N TYR A 4 8.98 -0.80 -15.67
CA TYR A 4 9.23 -0.40 -14.28
C TYR A 4 10.59 0.28 -14.14
N HIS A 5 10.63 1.38 -13.39
CA HIS A 5 11.86 2.11 -13.12
C HIS A 5 12.63 1.45 -11.98
N VAL A 6 13.90 1.13 -12.23
CA VAL A 6 14.80 0.54 -11.23
C VAL A 6 16.01 1.44 -11.06
N VAL A 7 16.35 1.76 -9.81
CA VAL A 7 17.58 2.48 -9.46
C VAL A 7 18.57 1.47 -8.87
N ILE A 8 19.71 1.31 -9.53
CA ILE A 8 20.81 0.47 -9.05
C ILE A 8 21.97 1.35 -8.56
N SER A 9 22.78 0.83 -7.64
CA SER A 9 23.95 1.55 -7.11
C SER A 9 24.98 1.79 -8.22
N SER A 10 25.56 2.99 -8.28
CA SER A 10 26.63 3.33 -9.22
C SER A 10 27.97 2.62 -8.95
N LYS A 11 28.08 1.88 -7.83
CA LYS A 11 29.28 1.14 -7.44
C LYS A 11 29.29 -0.31 -7.93
N ILE A 12 28.24 -0.76 -8.62
CA ILE A 12 28.16 -2.13 -9.12
C ILE A 12 29.10 -2.31 -10.31
N GLU A 13 29.81 -3.44 -10.37
CA GLU A 13 30.61 -3.79 -11.54
C GLU A 13 29.69 -4.17 -12.71
N LEU A 14 30.11 -3.84 -13.94
CA LEU A 14 29.33 -4.07 -15.17
C LEU A 14 28.86 -5.52 -15.35
N LEU A 15 29.69 -6.49 -14.91
CA LEU A 15 29.35 -7.91 -15.00
C LEU A 15 28.19 -8.27 -14.06
N HIS A 16 28.22 -7.73 -12.83
CA HIS A 16 27.17 -7.94 -11.84
C HIS A 16 25.87 -7.20 -12.18
N GLU A 17 25.98 -6.03 -12.83
CA GLU A 17 24.82 -5.28 -13.33
C GLU A 17 23.97 -6.11 -14.29
N GLY A 18 24.60 -6.76 -15.27
CA GLY A 18 23.88 -7.59 -16.24
C GLY A 18 23.17 -8.78 -15.58
N MET A 19 23.81 -9.42 -14.60
CA MET A 19 23.21 -10.51 -13.83
C MET A 19 22.01 -10.03 -13.01
N LEU A 20 22.14 -8.89 -12.32
CA LEU A 20 21.06 -8.30 -11.53
C LEU A 20 19.86 -7.95 -12.41
N LEU A 21 20.09 -7.29 -13.55
CA LEU A 21 19.01 -6.94 -14.48
C LEU A 21 18.28 -8.18 -15.03
N LYS A 22 19.00 -9.28 -15.25
CA LYS A 22 18.38 -10.55 -15.67
C LYS A 22 17.44 -11.08 -14.59
N VAL A 23 17.92 -11.18 -13.35
CA VAL A 23 17.11 -11.64 -12.20
C VAL A 23 15.87 -10.77 -12.01
N LEU A 24 16.01 -9.44 -12.08
CA LEU A 24 14.88 -8.52 -11.93
C LEU A 24 13.84 -8.67 -13.05
N LYS A 25 14.28 -8.91 -14.29
CA LYS A 25 13.38 -9.16 -15.44
C LYS A 25 12.66 -10.51 -15.33
N ASP A 26 13.35 -11.53 -14.83
CA ASP A 26 12.82 -12.88 -14.65
C ASP A 26 11.79 -12.92 -13.50
N HIS A 27 11.99 -12.12 -12.45
CA HIS A 27 11.14 -12.08 -11.25
C HIS A 27 10.27 -10.82 -11.14
N ARG A 28 9.85 -10.24 -12.27
CA ARG A 28 9.04 -9.01 -12.29
C ARG A 28 7.79 -9.07 -11.40
N THR A 29 7.13 -10.22 -11.33
CA THR A 29 5.88 -10.41 -10.56
C THR A 29 6.10 -10.60 -9.07
N ALA A 30 7.33 -10.87 -8.63
CA ALA A 30 7.65 -10.99 -7.21
C ALA A 30 7.84 -9.62 -6.53
N ILE A 31 8.07 -8.58 -7.33
CA ILE A 31 8.29 -7.21 -6.85
C ILE A 31 6.99 -6.44 -7.01
N GLY A 32 6.48 -5.85 -5.92
CA GLY A 32 5.33 -4.96 -5.96
C GLY A 32 5.70 -3.58 -6.47
N TRP A 33 5.68 -3.37 -7.79
CA TRP A 33 6.07 -2.10 -8.43
C TRP A 33 5.03 -1.00 -8.23
N THR A 34 3.76 -1.40 -8.20
CA THR A 34 2.60 -0.54 -7.97
C THR A 34 1.80 -1.05 -6.78
N LEU A 35 0.96 -0.20 -6.21
CA LEU A 35 0.03 -0.59 -5.14
C LEU A 35 -0.87 -1.76 -5.57
N SER A 36 -1.24 -1.83 -6.85
CA SER A 36 -2.06 -2.90 -7.42
C SER A 36 -1.34 -4.27 -7.47
N ASP A 37 -0.01 -4.28 -7.47
CA ASP A 37 0.79 -5.51 -7.45
C ASP A 37 0.85 -6.13 -6.05
N ILE A 38 0.58 -5.33 -5.00
CA ILE A 38 0.53 -5.78 -3.61
C ILE A 38 -0.79 -6.50 -3.38
N LYS A 39 -0.83 -7.79 -3.74
CA LYS A 39 -1.98 -8.65 -3.49
C LYS A 39 -2.11 -8.93 -1.99
N GLY A 40 -3.16 -8.39 -1.38
CA GLY A 40 -3.54 -8.72 -0.01
C GLY A 40 -4.01 -10.17 0.13
N ILE A 41 -4.08 -10.65 1.37
CA ILE A 41 -4.73 -11.91 1.71
C ILE A 41 -6.24 -11.68 1.73
N SER A 42 -7.01 -12.56 1.08
CA SER A 42 -8.47 -12.48 1.11
C SER A 42 -8.99 -12.61 2.55
N SER A 43 -9.93 -11.76 2.94
CA SER A 43 -10.63 -11.87 4.22
C SER A 43 -11.40 -13.18 4.37
N LEU A 44 -11.70 -13.89 3.28
CA LEU A 44 -12.28 -15.23 3.32
C LEU A 44 -11.30 -16.30 3.82
N VAL A 45 -9.99 -16.04 3.68
CA VAL A 45 -8.92 -16.96 4.10
C VAL A 45 -8.52 -16.67 5.54
N CYS A 46 -8.27 -15.40 5.85
CA CYS A 46 -7.85 -14.99 7.18
C CYS A 46 -8.26 -13.54 7.45
N THR A 47 -8.86 -13.31 8.61
CA THR A 47 -9.08 -11.97 9.17
C THR A 47 -8.26 -11.83 10.44
N HIS A 48 -7.46 -10.76 10.51
CA HIS A 48 -6.83 -10.40 11.76
C HIS A 48 -7.85 -9.79 12.71
N GLN A 49 -7.92 -10.30 13.94
CA GLN A 49 -8.74 -9.73 15.00
C GLN A 49 -7.83 -9.05 16.02
N ILE A 50 -8.04 -7.74 16.21
CA ILE A 50 -7.40 -6.99 17.28
C ILE A 50 -8.24 -7.20 18.54
N PHE A 51 -7.65 -7.81 19.57
CA PHE A 51 -8.30 -7.94 20.87
C PHE A 51 -8.25 -6.60 21.60
N LEU A 52 -9.40 -6.20 22.15
CA LEU A 52 -9.55 -5.00 22.96
C LEU A 52 -9.71 -5.39 24.42
N GLU A 53 -9.41 -4.48 25.33
CA GLU A 53 -9.72 -4.63 26.76
C GLU A 53 -11.23 -4.79 26.98
N GLU A 54 -11.62 -5.54 28.02
CA GLU A 54 -13.04 -5.93 28.25
C GLU A 54 -13.99 -4.72 28.36
N ASP A 55 -13.52 -3.60 28.93
CA ASP A 55 -14.31 -2.39 29.14
C ASP A 55 -14.10 -1.30 28.05
N ALA A 56 -13.38 -1.63 26.97
CA ALA A 56 -13.10 -0.68 25.90
C ALA A 56 -14.38 -0.27 25.15
N LYS A 57 -14.61 1.04 25.03
CA LYS A 57 -15.76 1.62 24.31
C LYS A 57 -15.32 2.29 23.01
N PRO A 58 -16.12 2.23 21.95
CA PRO A 58 -15.83 2.98 20.73
C PRO A 58 -15.88 4.49 21.04
N VAL A 59 -14.89 5.23 20.54
CA VAL A 59 -14.80 6.68 20.71
C VAL A 59 -14.61 7.33 19.35
N ARG A 60 -15.50 8.27 18.99
CA ARG A 60 -15.34 9.08 17.78
C ARG A 60 -14.53 10.33 18.08
N GLN A 61 -13.34 10.40 17.48
CA GLN A 61 -12.56 11.63 17.50
C GLN A 61 -13.03 12.57 16.39
N ALA A 62 -13.03 13.87 16.66
CA ALA A 62 -13.34 14.89 15.65
C ALA A 62 -12.27 14.88 14.56
N GLN A 63 -12.70 14.98 13.29
CA GLN A 63 -11.78 15.05 12.17
C GLN A 63 -10.90 16.31 12.28
N ARG A 64 -9.58 16.12 12.22
CA ARG A 64 -8.63 17.24 12.26
C ARG A 64 -8.74 18.06 10.98
N ARG A 65 -8.66 19.38 11.12
CA ARG A 65 -8.65 20.31 9.97
C ARG A 65 -7.30 20.22 9.25
N LEU A 66 -7.35 20.02 7.95
CA LEU A 66 -6.20 20.10 7.06
C LEU A 66 -6.20 21.44 6.33
N ASN A 67 -5.01 21.98 6.04
CA ASN A 67 -4.90 23.10 5.11
C ASN A 67 -5.28 22.65 3.68
N PRO A 68 -5.64 23.58 2.77
CA PRO A 68 -6.12 23.21 1.44
C PRO A 68 -5.14 22.34 0.63
N THR A 69 -3.86 22.71 0.60
CA THR A 69 -2.82 21.95 -0.13
C THR A 69 -2.69 20.52 0.38
N MET A 70 -2.68 20.34 1.70
CA MET A 70 -2.60 19.01 2.31
C MET A 70 -3.86 18.20 2.04
N LYS A 71 -5.04 18.84 2.01
CA LYS A 71 -6.30 18.17 1.70
C LYS A 71 -6.27 17.56 0.30
N GLU A 72 -5.74 18.27 -0.69
CA GLU A 72 -5.62 17.77 -2.06
C GLU A 72 -4.67 16.57 -2.16
N VAL A 73 -3.50 16.63 -1.50
CA VAL A 73 -2.54 15.51 -1.48
C VAL A 73 -3.15 14.30 -0.78
N VAL A 74 -3.75 14.48 0.40
CA VAL A 74 -4.40 13.40 1.15
C VAL A 74 -5.53 12.77 0.33
N GLN A 75 -6.36 13.58 -0.34
CA GLN A 75 -7.43 13.06 -1.18
C GLN A 75 -6.88 12.20 -2.32
N LYS A 76 -5.79 12.62 -2.97
CA LYS A 76 -5.14 11.85 -4.03
C LYS A 76 -4.61 10.51 -3.53
N GLU A 77 -3.97 10.48 -2.37
CA GLU A 77 -3.46 9.23 -1.78
C GLU A 77 -4.58 8.31 -1.32
N VAL A 78 -5.65 8.84 -0.71
CA VAL A 78 -6.84 8.05 -0.32
C VAL A 78 -7.48 7.39 -1.54
N LEU A 79 -7.62 8.13 -2.65
CA LEU A 79 -8.17 7.57 -3.90
C LEU A 79 -7.29 6.45 -4.46
N LYS A 80 -5.95 6.61 -4.44
CA LYS A 80 -5.04 5.53 -4.87
C LYS A 80 -5.21 4.26 -4.05
N LEU A 81 -5.33 4.38 -2.72
CA LEU A 81 -5.52 3.23 -1.83
C LEU A 81 -6.89 2.57 -2.04
N TRP A 82 -7.91 3.39 -2.31
CA TRP A 82 -9.25 2.92 -2.63
C TRP A 82 -9.27 2.15 -3.96
N ASP A 83 -8.69 2.70 -5.01
CA ASP A 83 -8.65 2.09 -6.34
C ASP A 83 -7.86 0.76 -6.33
N ALA A 84 -6.83 0.67 -5.47
CA ALA A 84 -6.10 -0.56 -5.24
C ALA A 84 -6.85 -1.59 -4.36
N GLY A 85 -8.02 -1.24 -3.81
CA GLY A 85 -8.83 -2.12 -2.94
C GLY A 85 -8.24 -2.35 -1.55
N ILE A 86 -7.26 -1.54 -1.12
CA ILE A 86 -6.62 -1.65 0.20
C ILE A 86 -7.54 -1.08 1.29
N ILE A 87 -8.27 -0.01 0.97
CA ILE A 87 -9.27 0.59 1.85
C ILE A 87 -10.66 0.53 1.20
N TYR A 88 -11.69 0.49 2.02
CA TYR A 88 -13.09 0.45 1.60
C TYR A 88 -13.95 1.21 2.63
N PRO A 89 -15.18 1.64 2.29
CA PRO A 89 -15.97 2.45 3.17
C PRO A 89 -16.66 1.54 4.18
N ILE A 90 -16.72 1.97 5.43
CA ILE A 90 -17.45 1.25 6.48
C ILE A 90 -18.51 2.14 7.07
N SER A 91 -19.68 1.57 7.33
CA SER A 91 -20.76 2.25 8.05
C SER A 91 -20.92 1.59 9.42
N HIS A 92 -20.30 2.18 10.45
CA HIS A 92 -20.50 1.73 11.83
C HIS A 92 -21.47 2.66 12.54
N ARG A 93 -22.72 2.21 12.70
CA ARG A 93 -23.78 2.94 13.41
C ARG A 93 -23.50 3.18 14.90
N LYS A 94 -22.53 2.44 15.48
CA LYS A 94 -22.12 2.56 16.88
C LYS A 94 -20.98 3.57 17.11
N TRP A 95 -20.44 4.19 16.04
CA TRP A 95 -19.37 5.19 16.09
C TRP A 95 -19.91 6.59 15.77
#